data_AF-A0A1X7UCA8-F1
#
_entry.id   AF-A0A1X7UCA8-F1
#
_cell.length_a   1.000
_cell.length_b   1.000
_cell.length_c   1.000
_cell.angle_alpha   90.00
_cell.angle_beta   90.00
_cell.angle_gamma   90.00
#
_symmetry.space_group_name_H-M   'P 1'
#
loop_
_entity.id
_entity.type
_entity.pdbx_description
1 polymer ?
#
loop_
_entity_poly.entity_id
_entity_poly.type
_entity_poly.pdbx_seq_one_letter_code
_entity_poly.pdbx_strand_id
1 'polypeptide(L)'
;MSAVDEELENKPVRPCTGLRTELLKCLKESECFTKHGLTPRQCLDSTSPGYDPSCQSLVVGFFECKRSLLDNRQRFRGRKGY
;
A
#
# COMPACT_ATOMS: atom_id res chain seq x y z
N MET A 1 4.90 9.10 22.14
CA MET A 1 5.32 7.92 21.36
C MET A 1 4.24 6.87 21.53
N SER A 2 3.46 6.63 20.49
CA SER A 2 2.22 5.85 20.53
C SER A 2 2.49 4.36 20.38
N ALA A 3 1.86 3.55 21.25
CA ALA A 3 1.99 2.09 21.36
C ALA A 3 1.69 1.26 20.08
N VAL A 4 1.31 1.91 18.98
CA VAL A 4 1.05 1.28 17.68
C VAL A 4 2.31 1.05 16.85
N ASP A 5 3.41 1.76 17.14
CA ASP A 5 4.66 1.63 16.38
C ASP A 5 5.48 0.39 16.81
N GLU A 6 5.35 -0.07 18.05
CA GLU A 6 6.16 -1.16 18.64
C GLU A 6 5.78 -2.56 18.12
N GLU A 7 4.57 -2.75 17.58
CA GLU A 7 4.14 -4.05 17.06
C GLU A 7 4.63 -4.37 15.63
N LEU A 8 5.18 -3.39 14.91
CA LEU A 8 5.60 -3.59 13.50
C LEU A 8 6.97 -4.24 13.37
N GLU A 9 7.86 -4.09 14.37
CA GLU A 9 9.25 -4.57 14.31
C GLU A 9 9.40 -6.09 14.45
N ASN A 10 8.48 -6.77 15.15
CA ASN A 10 8.58 -8.22 15.41
C ASN A 10 7.80 -9.11 14.41
N LYS A 11 7.27 -8.54 13.31
CA LYS A 11 6.53 -9.30 12.29
C LYS A 11 7.47 -9.74 11.17
N PRO A 12 7.39 -11.00 10.69
CA PRO A 12 8.18 -11.41 9.53
C PRO A 12 7.89 -10.48 8.36
N VAL A 13 8.95 -9.90 7.77
CA VAL A 13 8.85 -8.96 6.65
C VAL A 13 8.19 -9.70 5.49
N ARG A 14 6.90 -9.44 5.30
CA ARG A 14 6.14 -10.02 4.18
C ARG A 14 6.60 -9.34 2.89
N PRO A 15 6.55 -10.01 1.74
CA PRO A 15 6.79 -9.35 0.47
C PRO A 15 5.88 -8.11 0.31
N CYS A 16 6.41 -7.06 -0.31
CA CYS A 16 5.70 -5.79 -0.58
C CYS A 16 5.30 -5.00 0.68
N THR A 17 5.91 -5.23 1.85
CA THR A 17 5.62 -4.46 3.06
C THR A 17 5.97 -2.98 2.92
N GLY A 18 7.10 -2.64 2.30
CA GLY A 18 7.50 -1.25 2.07
C GLY A 18 6.43 -0.49 1.29
N LEU A 19 6.08 -0.98 0.10
CA LEU A 19 4.98 -0.45 -0.72
C LEU A 19 3.66 -0.35 0.04
N ARG A 20 3.33 -1.36 0.86
CA ARG A 20 2.11 -1.34 1.67
C ARG A 20 2.13 -0.23 2.71
N THR A 21 3.26 0.01 3.36
CA THR A 21 3.39 1.06 4.39
C THR A 21 3.30 2.45 3.76
N GLU A 22 3.93 2.68 2.62
CA GLU A 22 3.84 3.95 1.88
C GLU A 22 2.42 4.21 1.40
N LEU A 23 1.77 3.21 0.79
CA LEU A 23 0.39 3.33 0.34
C LEU A 23 -0.55 3.65 1.51
N LEU A 24 -0.36 3.01 2.67
CA LEU A 24 -1.15 3.30 3.86
C LEU A 24 -0.89 4.70 4.41
N LYS A 25 0.34 5.21 4.35
CA LYS A 25 0.66 6.59 4.73
C LYS A 25 -0.04 7.58 3.80
N CYS A 26 0.08 7.39 2.49
CA CYS A 26 -0.58 8.22 1.48
C CYS A 26 -2.10 8.26 1.66
N LEU A 27 -2.73 7.11 1.89
CA LEU A 27 -4.18 7.03 2.12
C LEU A 27 -4.62 7.67 3.44
N LYS A 28 -3.77 7.68 4.48
CA LYS A 28 -4.10 8.34 5.75
C LYS A 28 -4.04 9.86 5.65
N GLU A 29 -3.18 10.38 4.78
CA GLU A 29 -3.04 11.82 4.52
C GLU A 29 -4.14 12.33 3.58
N SER A 30 -4.69 11.47 2.72
CA SER A 30 -5.70 11.86 1.73
C SER A 30 -7.08 12.17 2.34
N GLU A 31 -7.88 12.89 1.55
CA GLU A 31 -9.22 13.34 1.95
C GLU A 31 -10.20 12.18 2.14
N CYS A 32 -10.00 11.05 1.45
CA CYS A 32 -10.83 9.87 1.59
C CYS A 32 -10.85 9.32 3.02
N PHE A 33 -9.71 9.31 3.70
CA PHE A 33 -9.63 8.82 5.08
C PHE A 33 -9.99 9.92 6.09
N THR A 34 -9.50 11.14 5.88
CA THR A 34 -9.66 12.25 6.83
C THR A 34 -11.05 12.88 6.82
N LYS A 35 -11.64 13.12 5.63
CA LYS A 35 -12.95 13.77 5.50
C LYS A 35 -14.10 12.77 5.45
N HIS A 36 -13.93 11.66 4.73
CA HIS A 36 -15.01 10.69 4.52
C HIS A 36 -14.99 9.53 5.52
N GLY A 37 -13.91 9.34 6.28
CA GLY A 37 -13.81 8.26 7.27
C GLY A 37 -13.89 6.86 6.65
N LEU A 38 -13.61 6.74 5.34
CA LEU A 38 -13.69 5.49 4.62
C LEU A 38 -12.51 4.58 4.98
N THR A 39 -12.72 3.28 4.91
CA THR A 39 -11.63 2.34 5.12
C THR A 39 -10.61 2.43 3.96
N PRO A 40 -9.31 2.17 4.20
CA PRO A 40 -8.30 2.21 3.13
C PRO A 40 -8.62 1.30 1.93
N ARG A 41 -9.44 0.25 2.14
CA ARG A 41 -9.93 -0.60 1.05
C ARG A 41 -10.98 0.10 0.19
N GLN A 42 -11.90 0.83 0.81
CA GLN A 42 -12.91 1.61 0.10
C GLN A 42 -12.27 2.80 -0.64
N CYS A 43 -11.21 3.38 -0.09
CA CYS A 43 -10.45 4.44 -0.76
C CYS A 43 -9.67 3.99 -2.00
N LEU A 44 -9.52 2.68 -2.23
CA LEU A 44 -8.87 2.17 -3.45
C LEU A 44 -9.83 2.07 -4.63
N ASP A 45 -11.14 2.20 -4.39
CA ASP A 45 -12.12 2.24 -5.47
C ASP A 45 -12.08 3.62 -6.12
N SER A 46 -11.88 3.68 -7.43
CA SER A 46 -11.80 4.93 -8.21
C SER A 46 -13.09 5.76 -8.20
N THR A 47 -14.18 5.18 -7.69
CA THR A 47 -15.49 5.83 -7.53
C THR A 47 -15.66 6.41 -6.13
N SER A 48 -14.70 6.19 -5.21
CA SER A 48 -14.77 6.71 -3.86
C SER A 48 -14.58 8.23 -3.82
N PRO A 49 -15.39 8.95 -3.02
CA PRO A 49 -15.23 10.39 -2.86
C PRO A 49 -13.92 10.69 -2.11
N GLY A 50 -13.15 11.67 -2.61
CA GLY A 50 -11.90 12.11 -1.99
C GLY A 50 -10.68 11.25 -2.32
N TYR A 51 -10.73 10.44 -3.39
CA TYR A 51 -9.55 9.75 -3.92
C TYR A 51 -8.51 10.77 -4.43
N ASP A 52 -7.30 10.70 -3.88
CA ASP A 52 -6.17 11.53 -4.32
C ASP A 52 -5.35 10.81 -5.41
N PRO A 53 -5.21 11.39 -6.62
CA PRO A 53 -4.37 10.82 -7.68
C PRO A 53 -2.89 10.69 -7.30
N SER A 54 -2.41 11.42 -6.29
CA SER A 54 -1.02 11.30 -5.80
C SER A 54 -0.68 9.87 -5.37
N CYS A 55 -1.65 9.15 -4.79
CA CYS A 55 -1.47 7.78 -4.32
C CYS A 55 -1.56 6.74 -5.45
N GLN A 56 -1.94 7.12 -6.67
CA GLN A 56 -2.16 6.18 -7.78
C GLN A 56 -0.88 5.44 -8.18
N SER A 57 0.28 6.12 -8.13
CA SER A 57 1.58 5.52 -8.41
C SER A 57 1.92 4.38 -7.44
N LEU A 58 1.62 4.58 -6.14
CA LEU A 58 1.81 3.58 -5.09
C LEU A 58 0.84 2.40 -5.23
N VAL A 59 -0.40 2.64 -5.67
CA VAL A 59 -1.37 1.57 -5.98
C VAL A 59 -0.84 0.68 -7.11
N VAL A 60 -0.35 1.30 -8.19
CA VAL A 60 0.25 0.57 -9.33
C VAL A 60 1.48 -0.20 -8.86
N GLY A 61 2.39 0.43 -8.12
CA GLY A 61 3.58 -0.24 -7.58
C GLY A 61 3.23 -1.43 -6.68
N PHE A 62 2.26 -1.28 -5.78
CA PHE A 62 1.79 -2.37 -4.91
C PHE A 62 1.16 -3.52 -5.71
N PHE A 63 0.39 -3.20 -6.76
CA PHE A 63 -0.17 -4.20 -7.68
C PHE A 63 0.93 -4.95 -8.45
N GLU A 64 1.91 -4.24 -8.98
CA GLU A 64 3.06 -4.84 -9.66
C GLU A 64 3.87 -5.73 -8.74
N CYS A 65 4.10 -5.31 -7.49
CA CYS A 65 4.81 -6.12 -6.52
C CYS A 65 4.08 -7.42 -6.24
N LYS A 66 2.77 -7.37 -5.94
CA LYS A 66 1.95 -8.57 -5.75
C LYS A 66 1.95 -9.48 -6.97
N ARG A 67 1.82 -8.91 -8.16
CA ARG A 67 1.86 -9.66 -9.42
C ARG A 67 3.21 -10.36 -9.61
N SER A 68 4.31 -9.71 -9.25
CA SER A 68 5.65 -10.29 -9.34
C SER A 68 5.87 -11.51 -8.43
N LEU A 69 5.09 -11.66 -7.36
CA LEU A 69 5.15 -12.84 -6.49
C LEU A 69 4.59 -14.09 -7.16
N LEU A 70 3.63 -13.93 -8.07
CA LEU A 70 2.98 -15.00 -8.80
C LEU A 70 3.64 -15.24 -10.17
N ASP A 71 4.37 -14.25 -10.69
CA ASP A 71 5.03 -14.34 -11.98
C ASP A 71 6.33 -15.14 -11.91
N ASN A 72 6.29 -16.37 -12.43
CA ASN A 72 7.45 -17.26 -12.49
C ASN A 72 8.62 -16.69 -13.32
N ARG A 73 8.37 -15.76 -14.26
CA ARG A 73 9.43 -15.11 -15.06
C ARG A 73 10.28 -14.16 -14.22
N GLN A 74 9.74 -13.67 -13.11
CA GLN A 74 10.42 -12.74 -12.21
C GLN A 74 11.26 -13.46 -11.15
N ARG A 75 11.22 -14.79 -11.06
CA ARG A 75 12.06 -15.59 -10.15
C ARG A 75 13.56 -15.32 -10.34
N PHE A 76 13.99 -15.19 -11.60
CA PHE A 76 15.40 -14.95 -11.93
C PHE A 76 15.76 -13.46 -11.98
N ARG A 77 14.79 -12.58 -12.25
CA ARG A 77 15.00 -11.13 -12.40
C ARG A 77 14.86 -10.36 -11.09
N GLY A 78 14.31 -10.98 -10.06
CA GLY A 78 13.97 -10.31 -8.81
C GLY A 78 12.54 -9.74 -8.83
N ARG A 79 12.05 -9.44 -7.63
CA ARG A 79 10.71 -8.89 -7.43
C ARG A 79 10.68 -7.43 -7.88
N LYS A 80 9.50 -6.99 -8.35
CA LYS A 80 9.26 -5.58 -8.65
C LYS A 80 8.79 -4.89 -7.37
N GLY A 81 9.37 -3.74 -7.05
CA GLY A 81 9.11 -3.07 -5.78
C GLY A 81 9.99 -3.59 -4.64
N TYR A 82 10.33 -2.66 -3.77
CA TYR A 82 11.27 -2.74 -2.65
C TYR A 82 10.85 -3.73 -1.55
#